data_AF-A0A1H5XR92-F1
#
_entry.id   AF-A0A1H5XR92-F1
#
_cell.length_a   1.000
_cell.length_b   1.000
_cell.length_c   1.000
_cell.angle_alpha   90.00
_cell.angle_beta   90.00
_cell.angle_gamma   90.00
#
_symmetry.space_group_name_H-M   'P 1'
#
loop_
_entity.id
_entity.type
_entity.pdbx_description
1 polymer ?
#
loop_
_entity_poly.entity_id
_entity_poly.type
_entity_poly.pdbx_seq_one_letter_code
_entity_poly.pdbx_strand_id
1 'polypeptide(L)'
;MEMKDLRQLATLTELMFLKEAEQIRPLIAQEQGCRRRLAQLDKSASEADRHYAADPRLRASGAEIAWKSWETGTRSRLNVELARVVALRRHATERVQRAFGRDQSMQALLQTTRQKALRDHARRQEAQLSEAALLRPPRRNAP
;
A
#
# COMPACT_ATOMS: atom_id res chain seq x y z
N MET A 1 14.77 -8.37 25.08
CA MET A 1 13.53 -7.71 24.65
C MET A 1 12.37 -8.57 25.12
N GLU A 2 11.46 -8.00 25.90
CA GLU A 2 10.35 -8.76 26.46
C GLU A 2 9.24 -8.95 25.42
N MET A 3 8.45 -10.02 25.57
CA MET A 3 7.32 -10.31 24.66
C MET A 3 6.30 -9.15 24.59
N LYS A 4 6.20 -8.37 25.66
CA LYS A 4 5.35 -7.17 25.73
C LYS A 4 5.86 -6.07 24.78
N ASP A 5 7.16 -5.77 24.81
CA ASP A 5 7.79 -4.77 23.95
C ASP A 5 7.65 -5.16 22.48
N LEU A 6 7.86 -6.44 22.17
CA LEU A 6 7.73 -6.99 20.82
C LEU A 6 6.30 -6.83 20.27
N ARG A 7 5.27 -7.00 21.11
CA ARG A 7 3.88 -6.76 20.73
C ARG A 7 3.61 -5.27 20.48
N GLN A 8 4.11 -4.39 21.36
CA GLN A 8 3.93 -2.95 21.21
C GLN A 8 4.59 -2.43 19.92
N LEU A 9 5.79 -2.92 19.61
CA LEU A 9 6.48 -2.60 18.37
C LEU A 9 5.72 -3.12 17.13
N ALA A 10 5.16 -4.33 17.18
CA ALA A 10 4.33 -4.85 16.09
C ALA A 10 3.08 -3.98 15.86
N THR A 11 2.39 -3.59 16.92
CA THR A 11 1.25 -2.66 16.81
C THR A 11 1.68 -1.31 16.26
N LEU A 12 2.83 -0.78 16.67
CA LEU A 12 3.33 0.49 16.15
C LEU A 12 3.65 0.40 14.66
N THR A 13 4.32 -0.67 14.20
CA THR A 13 4.64 -0.84 12.78
C THR A 13 3.39 -1.00 11.92
N GLU A 14 2.37 -1.70 12.43
CA GLU A 14 1.07 -1.83 11.79
C GLU A 14 0.39 -0.45 11.62
N LEU A 15 0.33 0.33 12.70
CA LEU A 15 -0.24 1.69 12.66
C LEU A 15 0.51 2.61 11.69
N MET A 16 1.85 2.51 11.63
CA MET A 16 2.66 3.24 10.67
C MET A 16 2.34 2.84 9.22
N PHE A 17 2.18 1.54 8.96
CA PHE A 17 1.78 1.05 7.64
C PHE A 17 0.40 1.59 7.25
N LEU A 18 -0.60 1.48 8.13
CA LEU A 18 -1.96 1.96 7.88
C LEU A 18 -1.98 3.48 7.61
N LYS A 19 -1.19 4.25 8.36
CA LYS A 19 -1.05 5.69 8.15
C LYS A 19 -0.52 6.01 6.75
N GLU A 20 0.57 5.37 6.31
CA GLU A 20 1.13 5.61 4.98
C GLU A 20 0.16 5.14 3.88
N ALA A 21 -0.55 4.03 4.10
CA ALA A 21 -1.56 3.53 3.18
C ALA A 21 -2.75 4.48 3.02
N GLU A 22 -3.16 5.18 4.08
CA GLU A 22 -4.19 6.21 3.98
C GLU A 22 -3.67 7.46 3.25
N GLN A 23 -2.43 7.87 3.52
CA GLN A 23 -1.82 9.06 2.90
C GLN A 23 -1.65 8.96 1.39
N ILE A 24 -1.48 7.75 0.83
CA ILE A 24 -1.33 7.58 -0.62
C ILE A 24 -2.67 7.64 -1.38
N ARG A 25 -3.81 7.35 -0.72
CA ARG A 25 -5.14 7.36 -1.34
C ARG A 25 -5.49 8.65 -2.09
N PRO A 26 -5.30 9.86 -1.51
CA PRO A 26 -5.59 11.10 -2.24
C PRO A 26 -4.73 11.27 -3.49
N LEU A 27 -3.47 10.81 -3.50
CA LEU A 27 -2.62 10.86 -4.69
C LEU A 27 -3.12 9.95 -5.80
N ILE A 28 -3.59 8.74 -5.45
CA ILE A 28 -4.23 7.83 -6.41
C ILE A 28 -5.50 8.47 -6.97
N ALA A 29 -6.34 9.06 -6.12
CA ALA A 29 -7.57 9.73 -6.55
C ALA A 29 -7.28 10.91 -7.49
N GLN A 30 -6.27 11.72 -7.19
CA GLN A 30 -5.81 12.84 -8.02
C GLN A 30 -5.29 12.36 -9.38
N GLU A 31 -4.50 11.29 -9.42
CA GLU A 31 -3.99 10.70 -10.66
C GLU A 31 -5.15 10.25 -11.56
N GLN A 32 -6.11 9.52 -10.98
CA GLN A 32 -7.30 9.08 -11.70
C GLN A 32 -8.18 10.26 -12.14
N GLY A 33 -8.24 11.33 -11.34
CA GLY A 33 -8.88 12.59 -11.74
C GLY A 33 -8.23 13.20 -12.97
N CYS A 34 -6.90 13.33 -12.98
CA CYS A 34 -6.15 13.86 -14.13
C CYS A 34 -6.38 13.04 -15.40
N ARG A 35 -6.26 11.71 -15.29
CA ARG A 35 -6.48 10.79 -16.42
C ARG A 35 -7.91 10.87 -16.97
N ARG A 36 -8.92 10.97 -16.09
CA ARG A 36 -10.31 11.15 -16.51
C ARG A 36 -10.52 12.46 -17.27
N ARG A 37 -9.95 13.57 -16.80
CA ARG A 37 -10.04 14.87 -17.50
C ARG A 37 -9.35 14.84 -18.86
N LEU A 38 -8.18 14.19 -18.96
CA LEU A 38 -7.50 13.98 -20.25
C LEU A 38 -8.37 13.18 -21.21
N ALA A 39 -8.92 12.05 -20.76
CA ALA A 39 -9.81 11.24 -21.58
C ALA A 39 -11.08 12.00 -22.01
N GLN A 40 -11.61 12.88 -21.16
CA GLN A 40 -12.73 13.75 -21.53
C GLN A 40 -12.32 14.79 -22.58
N LEU A 41 -11.13 15.40 -22.43
CA LEU A 41 -10.59 16.34 -23.40
C LEU A 41 -10.39 15.68 -24.77
N ASP A 42 -9.86 14.44 -24.80
CA ASP A 42 -9.69 13.67 -26.03
C ASP A 42 -11.02 13.40 -26.74
N LYS A 43 -12.08 13.07 -25.99
CA LYS A 43 -13.43 12.89 -26.55
C LYS A 43 -13.96 14.18 -27.16
N SER A 44 -13.90 15.28 -26.40
CA SER A 44 -14.38 16.59 -26.87
C SER A 44 -13.57 17.11 -28.06
N ALA A 45 -12.26 16.83 -28.12
CA ALA A 45 -11.43 17.16 -29.26
C ALA A 45 -11.87 16.39 -30.52
N SER A 46 -12.12 15.08 -30.39
CA SER A 46 -12.61 14.26 -31.51
C SER A 46 -13.98 14.71 -32.01
N GLU A 47 -14.89 15.08 -31.11
CA GLU A 47 -16.21 15.62 -31.46
C GLU A 47 -16.08 16.96 -32.19
N ALA A 48 -15.26 17.89 -31.66
CA ALA A 48 -15.01 19.18 -32.29
C ALA A 48 -14.44 19.03 -33.70
N ASP A 49 -13.49 18.11 -33.90
CA ASP A 49 -12.90 17.85 -35.22
C ASP A 49 -13.95 17.38 -36.23
N ARG A 50 -14.91 16.55 -35.81
CA ARG A 50 -16.04 16.14 -36.68
C ARG A 50 -16.96 17.33 -37.02
N HIS A 51 -17.24 18.19 -36.04
CA HIS A 51 -18.08 19.38 -36.26
C HIS A 51 -17.45 20.36 -37.25
N TYR A 52 -16.15 20.65 -37.09
CA TYR A 52 -15.44 21.52 -38.02
C TYR A 52 -15.25 20.87 -39.39
N ALA A 53 -15.08 19.54 -39.46
CA ALA A 53 -15.05 18.81 -40.72
C ALA A 53 -16.37 18.96 -41.51
N ALA A 54 -17.51 18.87 -40.83
CA ALA A 54 -18.85 18.92 -41.43
C ALA A 54 -19.28 20.32 -41.92
N ASP A 55 -18.79 21.41 -41.31
CA ASP A 55 -19.12 22.77 -41.73
C ASP A 55 -17.86 23.63 -41.99
N PRO A 56 -17.45 23.80 -43.26
CA PRO A 56 -16.32 24.65 -43.64
C PRO A 56 -16.48 26.14 -43.27
N ARG A 57 -17.70 26.65 -43.10
CA ARG A 57 -17.94 28.05 -42.72
C ARG A 57 -17.55 28.31 -41.26
N LEU A 58 -17.76 27.32 -40.39
CA LEU A 58 -17.31 27.35 -39.01
C LEU A 58 -15.77 27.42 -38.91
N ARG A 59 -15.03 26.74 -39.80
CA ARG A 59 -13.57 26.87 -39.89
C ARG A 59 -13.12 28.25 -40.34
N ALA A 60 -13.78 28.82 -41.34
CA ALA A 60 -13.48 30.16 -41.85
C ALA A 60 -13.66 31.28 -40.81
N SER A 61 -14.43 31.03 -39.74
CA SER A 61 -14.64 31.98 -38.64
C SER A 61 -13.47 32.08 -37.65
N GLY A 62 -12.47 31.19 -37.72
CA GLY A 62 -11.35 31.14 -36.77
C GLY A 62 -11.66 30.46 -35.43
N ALA A 63 -12.90 30.01 -35.22
CA ALA A 63 -13.32 29.28 -34.02
C ALA A 63 -12.52 27.98 -33.79
N GLU A 64 -12.16 27.27 -34.86
CA GLU A 64 -11.32 26.06 -34.80
C GLU A 64 -9.93 26.37 -34.21
N ILE A 65 -9.30 27.47 -34.62
CA ILE A 65 -7.97 27.86 -34.16
C ILE A 65 -8.00 28.19 -32.67
N ALA A 66 -9.00 28.96 -32.23
CA ALA A 66 -9.19 29.29 -30.82
C ALA A 66 -9.40 28.03 -29.96
N TRP A 67 -10.25 27.10 -30.43
CA TRP A 67 -10.48 25.83 -29.77
C TRP A 67 -9.20 24.98 -29.67
N LYS A 68 -8.44 24.83 -30.75
CA LYS A 68 -7.19 24.05 -30.78
C LYS A 68 -6.11 24.64 -29.88
N SER A 69 -6.02 25.96 -29.79
CA SER A 69 -5.13 26.64 -28.83
C SER A 69 -5.50 26.31 -27.39
N TRP A 70 -6.79 26.42 -27.05
CA TRP A 70 -7.30 26.06 -25.73
C TRP A 70 -7.08 24.58 -25.40
N GLU A 71 -7.33 23.67 -26.35
CA GLU A 71 -7.13 22.23 -26.20
C GLU A 71 -5.65 21.94 -25.86
N THR A 72 -4.73 22.51 -26.63
CA THR A 72 -3.28 22.33 -26.46
C THR A 72 -2.81 22.85 -25.10
N GLY A 73 -3.24 24.06 -24.73
CA GLY A 73 -2.91 24.64 -23.42
C GLY A 73 -3.47 23.83 -22.25
N THR A 74 -4.72 23.39 -22.36
CA THR A 74 -5.38 22.57 -21.34
C THR A 74 -4.70 21.20 -21.20
N ARG A 75 -4.40 20.52 -22.31
CA ARG A 75 -3.68 19.24 -22.33
C ARG A 75 -2.31 19.37 -21.68
N SER A 76 -1.56 20.40 -22.02
CA SER A 76 -0.25 20.68 -21.42
C SER A 76 -0.35 20.83 -19.89
N ARG A 77 -1.30 21.64 -19.40
CA ARG A 77 -1.53 21.83 -17.96
C ARG A 77 -1.90 20.52 -17.26
N LEU A 78 -2.79 19.73 -17.85
CA LEU A 78 -3.20 18.42 -17.32
C LEU A 78 -2.05 17.42 -17.26
N ASN A 79 -1.17 17.41 -18.27
CA ASN A 79 0.00 16.55 -18.31
C ASN A 79 1.04 16.92 -17.24
N VAL A 80 1.29 18.21 -17.03
CA VAL A 80 2.17 18.67 -15.94
C VAL A 80 1.61 18.28 -14.58
N GLU A 81 0.30 18.45 -14.36
CA GLU A 81 -0.36 18.03 -13.12
C GLU A 81 -0.26 16.51 -12.92
N LEU A 82 -0.53 15.73 -13.97
CA LEU A 82 -0.40 14.28 -13.94
C LEU A 82 1.04 13.85 -13.61
N ALA A 83 2.05 14.43 -14.27
CA ALA A 83 3.45 14.11 -14.02
C ALA A 83 3.85 14.40 -12.57
N ARG A 84 3.41 15.53 -12.01
CA ARG A 84 3.63 15.88 -10.61
C ARG A 84 2.99 14.88 -9.66
N VAL A 85 1.73 14.52 -9.88
CA VAL A 85 1.01 13.57 -9.01
C VAL A 85 1.63 12.17 -9.11
N VAL A 86 2.03 11.73 -10.30
CA VAL A 86 2.71 10.43 -10.49
C VAL A 86 4.04 10.40 -9.74
N ALA A 87 4.84 11.46 -9.80
CA ALA A 87 6.10 11.56 -9.06
C ALA A 87 5.87 11.49 -7.54
N LEU A 88 4.90 12.26 -7.02
CA LEU A 88 4.52 12.22 -5.61
C LEU A 88 4.00 10.85 -5.18
N ARG A 89 3.16 10.21 -6.00
CA ARG A 89 2.63 8.88 -5.72
C ARG A 89 3.74 7.85 -5.67
N ARG A 90 4.72 7.91 -6.57
CA ARG A 90 5.87 6.99 -6.57
C ARG A 90 6.62 7.04 -5.23
N HIS A 91 6.95 8.24 -4.76
CA HIS A 91 7.59 8.40 -3.46
C HIS A 91 6.71 7.91 -2.30
N ALA A 92 5.40 8.15 -2.35
CA ALA A 92 4.48 7.62 -1.34
C ALA A 92 4.41 6.08 -1.37
N THR A 93 4.40 5.47 -2.55
CA THR A 93 4.42 4.01 -2.71
C THR A 93 5.67 3.40 -2.07
N GLU A 94 6.84 4.01 -2.26
CA GLU A 94 8.09 3.56 -1.63
C GLU A 94 8.04 3.64 -0.09
N ARG A 95 7.32 4.62 0.48
CA ARG A 95 7.12 4.70 1.94
C ARG A 95 6.18 3.61 2.42
N VAL A 96 5.05 3.39 1.74
CA VAL A 96 4.09 2.32 2.05
C VAL A 96 4.79 0.96 2.02
N GLN A 97 5.57 0.68 0.98
CA GLN A 97 6.31 -0.58 0.85
C GLN A 97 7.30 -0.80 2.00
N ARG A 98 8.03 0.25 2.40
CA ARG A 98 8.95 0.17 3.55
C ARG A 98 8.23 -0.04 4.86
N ALA A 99 7.11 0.66 5.10
CA ALA A 99 6.31 0.49 6.30
C ALA A 99 5.71 -0.92 6.38
N PHE A 100 5.18 -1.42 5.25
CA PHE A 100 4.68 -2.79 5.14
C PHE A 100 5.78 -3.83 5.40
N GLY A 101 6.96 -3.68 4.80
CA GLY A 101 8.07 -4.61 5.03
C GLY A 101 8.51 -4.66 6.51
N ARG A 102 8.51 -3.50 7.20
CA ARG A 102 8.79 -3.43 8.63
C ARG A 102 7.72 -4.12 9.46
N ASP A 103 6.44 -3.88 9.15
CA ASP A 103 5.32 -4.55 9.80
C ASP A 103 5.41 -6.07 9.64
N GLN A 104 5.58 -6.57 8.42
CA GLN A 104 5.75 -8.00 8.14
C GLN A 104 6.93 -8.61 8.90
N SER A 105 8.08 -7.93 8.93
CA SER A 105 9.26 -8.39 9.67
C SER A 105 8.95 -8.50 11.17
N MET A 106 8.23 -7.52 11.71
CA MET A 106 7.90 -7.47 13.12
C MET A 106 6.89 -8.55 13.53
N GLN A 107 5.89 -8.79 12.68
CA GLN A 107 4.92 -9.88 12.84
C GLN A 107 5.61 -11.25 12.78
N ALA A 108 6.54 -11.44 11.84
CA ALA A 108 7.33 -12.68 11.75
C ALA A 108 8.18 -12.91 13.02
N LEU A 109 8.89 -11.88 13.50
CA LEU A 109 9.66 -11.96 14.75
C LEU A 109 8.79 -12.29 15.96
N LEU A 110 7.59 -11.69 16.04
CA LEU A 110 6.60 -12.00 17.07
C LEU A 110 6.15 -13.45 17.04
N GLN A 111 5.86 -13.99 15.86
CA GLN A 111 5.51 -15.40 15.70
C GLN A 111 6.66 -16.33 16.09
N THR A 112 7.88 -16.09 15.61
CA THR A 112 9.04 -16.91 15.95
C THR A 112 9.34 -16.89 17.45
N THR A 113 9.22 -15.73 18.09
CA THR A 113 9.46 -15.58 19.54
C THR A 113 8.40 -16.32 20.35
N ARG A 114 7.13 -16.26 19.92
CA ARG A 114 6.04 -17.05 20.54
C ARG A 114 6.28 -18.55 20.41
N GLN A 115 6.62 -19.02 19.21
CA GLN A 115 6.91 -20.44 18.98
C GLN A 115 8.10 -20.93 19.82
N LYS A 116 9.16 -20.12 19.93
CA LYS A 116 10.31 -20.44 20.78
C LYS A 116 9.91 -20.55 22.25
N ALA A 117 9.15 -19.59 22.78
CA ALA A 117 8.67 -19.63 24.16
C ALA A 117 7.81 -20.87 24.46
N LEU A 118 6.93 -21.26 23.52
CA LEU A 118 6.12 -22.48 23.65
C LEU A 118 6.98 -23.75 23.67
N ARG A 119 7.97 -23.84 22.76
CA ARG A 119 8.92 -24.97 22.71
C ARG A 119 9.75 -25.07 23.98
N ASP A 120 10.24 -23.94 24.48
CA ASP A 120 11.02 -23.89 25.71
C ASP A 120 10.17 -24.30 26.92
N HIS A 121 8.89 -23.91 26.95
CA HIS A 121 7.98 -24.35 28.00
C HIS A 121 7.70 -25.85 27.96
N ALA A 122 7.43 -26.41 26.76
CA ALA A 122 7.20 -27.84 26.58
C ALA A 122 8.43 -28.67 27.00
N ARG A 123 9.64 -28.26 26.58
CA ARG A 123 10.89 -28.90 26.99
C ARG A 123 11.10 -28.91 28.50
N ARG A 124 10.75 -27.80 29.18
CA ARG A 124 10.83 -27.73 30.65
C ARG A 124 9.84 -28.69 31.32
N GLN A 125 8.63 -28.80 30.79
CA GLN A 125 7.64 -29.75 31.31
C GLN A 125 8.09 -31.21 31.12
N GLU A 126 8.62 -31.55 29.95
CA GLU A 126 9.17 -32.88 29.69
C GLU A 126 10.34 -33.22 30.63
N ALA A 127 11.26 -32.28 30.85
CA ALA A 127 12.37 -32.46 31.79
C ALA A 127 11.90 -32.66 33.23
N GLN A 128 10.88 -31.92 33.67
CA GLN A 128 10.31 -32.07 35.01
C GLN A 128 9.58 -33.41 35.17
N LEU A 129 8.89 -33.89 34.14
CA LEU A 129 8.22 -35.19 34.15
C LEU A 129 9.21 -36.35 34.17
N SER A 130 10.32 -36.25 33.41
CA SER A 130 11.36 -37.28 33.40
C SER A 130 12.12 -37.32 34.73
N GLU A 131 12.44 -36.17 35.32
CA GLU A 131 13.03 -36.07 36.65
C GLU A 131 12.10 -36.65 37.73
N ALA A 132 10.81 -36.31 37.70
CA ALA A 132 9.82 -36.86 38.62
C ALA A 132 9.62 -38.38 38.45
N ALA A 133 9.74 -38.90 37.23
CA ALA A 133 9.67 -40.33 36.95
C ALA A 133 10.89 -41.09 37.49
N LEU A 134 12.09 -40.49 37.46
CA LEU A 134 13.31 -41.06 38.04
C LEU A 134 13.29 -41.07 39.57
N LEU A 135 12.62 -40.10 40.20
CA LEU A 135 12.46 -40.01 41.66
C LEU A 135 11.33 -40.91 42.22
N ARG A 136 10.52 -41.55 41.36
CA ARG A 136 9.45 -42.46 41.80
C ARG A 136 10.05 -43.85 42.09
N PRO A 137 10.14 -44.29 43.38
CA PRO A 137 10.72 -45.59 43.69
C PRO A 137 9.89 -46.71 43.06
N PRO A 138 10.53 -47.83 42.65
CA PRO A 138 9.80 -48.98 42.12
C PRO A 138 8.78 -49.41 43.18
N ARG A 139 7.51 -49.57 42.78
CA ARG A 139 6.49 -50.18 43.64
C ARG A 139 6.99 -51.56 43.99
N ARG A 140 7.47 -51.70 45.23
CA ARG A 140 7.87 -52.98 45.81
C ARG A 140 6.61 -53.82 45.88
N ASN A 141 6.45 -54.73 44.91
CA ASN A 141 5.45 -55.79 45.01
C ASN A 141 5.86 -56.64 46.21
N ALA A 142 5.11 -56.52 47.30
CA ALA A 142 5.16 -57.42 48.44
C ALA A 142 4.20 -58.60 48.16
N PRO A 143 4.48 -59.78 48.74
CA PRO A 143 4.22 -61.11 48.17
C PRO A 143 2.74 -61.49 48.05
#